data_AF-A0A7D9J7X0-F1
#
_entry.id   AF-A0A7D9J7X0-F1
#
_cell.length_a   1.000
_cell.length_b   1.000
_cell.length_c   1.000
_cell.angle_alpha   90.00
_cell.angle_beta   90.00
_cell.angle_gamma   90.00
#
_symmetry.space_group_name_H-M   'P 1'
#
loop_
_entity.id
_entity.type
_entity.pdbx_description
1 polymer ?
#
loop_
_entity_poly.entity_id
_entity_poly.type
_entity_poly.pdbx_seq_one_letter_code
_entity_poly.pdbx_strand_id
1 'polypeptide(L)'
;MKGGLGGITLNKGAVHRWIMGQAERSAITRQCEAMASVTDIKRSRKDLDKKRIAADQKAATNVIQTVQTMINPFDNEYQGLVHLASGSVATVSVTSDMKTMLEKGECTAVEFMESNIVGEEPGIYTKIKTQLQTFSLIGKKVNNKCKKGEIVALKNSKALFAKMLLIAKSRNLEMEEVLTYSLRPYPHPLATNEGDLVKTVKAKLLKMIEDEIQDGSVDLPVGDKAYIFDAMAIIQTLTVLPETFGEHAMDLLAKIVNTAVSLNFSRVDFVCDRYPE
;
A
#
# COMPACT_ATOMS: atom_id res chain seq x y z
N MET A 1 36.39 -10.20 -16.06
CA MET A 1 35.66 -8.92 -15.98
C MET A 1 34.36 -9.13 -15.22
N LYS A 2 34.22 -8.62 -13.99
CA LYS A 2 32.94 -8.66 -13.26
C LYS A 2 32.10 -7.47 -13.72
N GLY A 3 31.25 -7.70 -14.73
CA GLY A 3 30.31 -6.70 -15.23
C GLY A 3 29.08 -6.55 -14.32
N GLY A 4 28.41 -5.40 -14.41
CA GLY A 4 27.20 -5.09 -13.65
C GLY A 4 27.39 -4.05 -12.55
N LEU A 5 26.34 -3.80 -11.76
CA LEU A 5 26.30 -2.80 -10.67
C LEU A 5 27.53 -2.90 -9.75
N GLY A 6 27.94 -4.12 -9.36
CA GLY A 6 29.12 -4.32 -8.52
C GLY A 6 30.44 -3.85 -9.15
N GLY A 7 30.58 -3.88 -10.48
CA GLY A 7 31.78 -3.36 -11.16
C GLY A 7 31.81 -1.84 -11.27
N ILE A 8 30.63 -1.20 -11.31
CA ILE A 8 30.50 0.26 -11.37
C ILE A 8 30.62 0.85 -9.97
N THR A 9 29.89 0.32 -8.97
CA THR A 9 29.81 0.90 -7.62
C THR A 9 31.10 0.76 -6.82
N LEU A 10 31.92 -0.26 -7.10
CA LEU A 10 33.19 -0.49 -6.40
C LEU A 10 34.38 0.26 -7.03
N ASN A 11 34.21 0.84 -8.23
CA ASN A 11 35.24 1.63 -8.89
C ASN A 11 34.89 3.12 -8.83
N LYS A 12 35.54 3.87 -7.93
CA LYS A 12 35.29 5.31 -7.72
C LYS A 12 35.35 6.13 -9.02
N GLY A 13 36.28 5.83 -9.92
CA GLY A 13 36.39 6.53 -11.21
C GLY A 13 35.24 6.20 -12.17
N ALA A 14 34.74 4.97 -12.14
CA ALA A 14 33.56 4.57 -12.91
C ALA A 14 32.28 5.22 -12.34
N VAL A 15 32.12 5.25 -11.01
CA VAL A 15 31.02 5.95 -10.34
C VAL A 15 31.03 7.43 -10.70
N HIS A 16 32.19 8.09 -10.60
CA HIS A 16 32.29 9.53 -10.87
C HIS A 16 31.93 9.87 -12.32
N ARG A 17 32.45 9.12 -13.30
CA ARG A 17 32.05 9.28 -14.72
C ARG A 17 30.58 8.99 -14.96
N TRP A 18 30.03 8.01 -14.25
CA TRP A 18 28.60 7.69 -14.34
C TRP A 18 27.76 8.84 -13.79
N ILE A 19 28.08 9.39 -12.61
CA ILE A 19 27.39 10.54 -12.02
C ILE A 19 27.46 11.76 -12.94
N MET A 20 28.65 12.12 -13.41
CA MET A 20 28.86 13.30 -14.27
C MET A 20 28.14 13.17 -15.61
N GLY A 21 28.16 11.97 -16.22
CA GLY A 21 27.55 11.73 -17.53
C GLY A 21 26.10 11.25 -17.49
N GLN A 22 25.51 11.01 -16.31
CA GLN A 22 24.16 10.43 -16.21
C GLN A 22 23.13 11.36 -16.84
N ALA A 23 23.16 12.65 -16.50
CA ALA A 23 22.22 13.64 -16.98
C ALA A 23 22.28 13.77 -18.52
N GLU A 24 23.49 13.86 -19.07
CA GLU A 24 23.72 13.93 -20.51
C GLU A 24 23.28 12.66 -21.23
N ARG A 25 23.59 11.47 -20.69
CA ARG A 25 23.13 10.19 -21.25
C ARG A 25 21.61 10.11 -21.25
N SER A 26 20.96 10.52 -20.17
CA SER A 26 19.49 10.59 -20.11
C SER A 26 18.92 11.58 -21.12
N ALA A 27 19.56 12.73 -21.32
CA ALA A 27 19.14 13.71 -22.33
C ALA A 27 19.27 13.17 -23.75
N ILE A 28 20.40 12.53 -24.08
CA ILE A 28 20.62 11.89 -25.39
C ILE A 28 19.59 10.79 -25.61
N THR A 29 19.34 9.93 -24.62
CA THR A 29 18.31 8.89 -24.72
C THR A 29 16.93 9.48 -25.00
N ARG A 30 16.52 10.55 -24.29
CA ARG A 30 15.24 11.23 -24.56
C ARG A 30 15.17 11.79 -25.99
N GLN A 31 16.26 12.38 -26.48
CA GLN A 31 16.30 12.89 -27.86
C GLN A 31 16.22 11.75 -28.89
N CYS A 32 16.90 10.63 -28.65
CA CYS A 32 16.79 9.44 -29.51
C CYS A 32 15.39 8.84 -29.48
N GLU A 33 14.73 8.78 -28.32
CA GLU A 33 13.35 8.32 -28.16
C GLU A 33 12.37 9.24 -28.92
N ALA A 34 12.54 10.56 -28.80
CA ALA A 34 11.77 11.55 -29.54
C ALA A 34 11.97 11.42 -31.07
N MET A 35 13.22 11.27 -31.52
CA MET A 35 13.55 11.06 -32.94
C MET A 35 12.98 9.74 -33.48
N ALA A 36 12.93 8.69 -32.65
CA ALA A 36 12.32 7.41 -33.00
C ALA A 36 10.78 7.45 -32.98
N SER A 37 10.17 8.62 -32.77
CA SER A 37 8.71 8.78 -32.60
C SER A 37 8.13 7.87 -31.52
N VAL A 38 8.96 7.48 -30.55
CA VAL A 38 8.50 6.85 -29.31
C VAL A 38 7.98 8.00 -28.47
N THR A 39 6.70 8.29 -28.63
CA THR A 39 6.03 9.35 -27.88
C THR A 39 6.24 9.12 -26.39
N ASP A 40 6.63 10.18 -25.69
CA ASP A 40 6.66 10.21 -24.23
C ASP A 40 5.18 10.20 -23.78
N ILE A 41 4.58 9.00 -23.78
CA ILE A 41 3.25 8.81 -23.22
C ILE A 41 3.39 9.28 -21.79
N LYS A 42 2.76 10.40 -21.43
CA LYS A 42 2.59 10.85 -20.05
C LYS A 42 2.07 9.65 -19.27
N ARG A 43 2.99 8.90 -18.66
CA ARG A 43 2.63 7.73 -17.87
C ARG A 43 1.88 8.31 -16.70
N SER A 44 0.62 7.93 -16.57
CA SER A 44 -0.12 8.18 -15.35
C SER A 44 0.55 7.42 -14.18
N ARG A 45 -0.15 7.25 -13.07
CA ARG A 45 0.33 6.39 -11.99
C ARG A 45 0.66 5.00 -12.55
N LYS A 46 1.82 4.46 -12.16
CA LYS A 46 2.28 3.10 -12.53
C LYS A 46 1.23 2.02 -12.30
N ASP A 47 0.34 2.23 -11.34
CA ASP A 47 -0.74 1.30 -10.99
C ASP A 47 -1.90 1.30 -12.01
N LEU A 48 -2.01 2.33 -12.85
CA LEU A 48 -2.99 2.41 -13.93
C LEU A 48 -2.46 1.87 -15.28
N ASP A 49 -1.23 1.36 -15.31
CA ASP A 49 -0.70 0.72 -16.50
C ASP A 49 -1.50 -0.56 -16.81
N LYS A 50 -1.92 -0.75 -18.07
CA LYS A 50 -2.66 -1.95 -18.50
C LYS A 50 -2.01 -3.27 -18.06
N LYS A 51 -0.67 -3.33 -18.11
CA LYS A 51 0.10 -4.49 -17.65
C LYS A 51 -0.04 -4.73 -16.14
N ARG A 52 -0.10 -3.66 -15.35
CA ARG A 52 -0.22 -3.70 -13.89
C ARG A 52 -1.63 -4.10 -13.48
N ILE A 53 -2.65 -3.49 -14.08
CA ILE A 53 -4.06 -3.87 -13.90
C ILE A 53 -4.25 -5.36 -14.24
N ALA A 54 -3.75 -5.83 -15.39
CA ALA A 54 -3.84 -7.23 -15.78
C ALA A 54 -3.12 -8.17 -14.80
N ALA A 55 -1.96 -7.77 -14.27
CA ALA A 55 -1.24 -8.55 -13.28
C ALA A 55 -1.98 -8.65 -11.94
N ASP A 56 -2.56 -7.53 -11.48
CA ASP A 56 -3.30 -7.47 -10.22
C ASP A 56 -4.63 -8.23 -10.34
N GLN A 57 -5.33 -8.11 -11.48
CA GLN A 57 -6.54 -8.89 -11.76
C GLN A 57 -6.23 -10.39 -11.82
N LYS A 58 -5.14 -10.78 -12.49
CA LYS A 58 -4.67 -12.18 -12.48
C LYS A 58 -4.35 -12.67 -11.06
N ALA A 59 -3.73 -11.83 -10.23
CA ALA A 59 -3.44 -12.18 -8.84
C ALA A 59 -4.73 -12.40 -8.03
N ALA A 60 -5.72 -11.51 -8.17
CA ALA A 60 -7.03 -11.65 -7.53
C ALA A 60 -7.74 -12.93 -7.97
N THR A 61 -7.79 -13.20 -9.28
CA THR A 61 -8.37 -14.43 -9.84
C THR A 61 -7.67 -15.68 -9.31
N ASN A 62 -6.33 -15.67 -9.21
CA ASN A 62 -5.58 -16.80 -8.64
C ASN A 62 -5.94 -17.04 -7.17
N VAL A 63 -6.14 -15.98 -6.38
CA VAL A 63 -6.55 -16.11 -4.97
C VAL A 63 -7.95 -16.73 -4.88
N ILE A 64 -8.91 -16.21 -5.66
CA ILE A 64 -10.27 -16.73 -5.72
C ILE A 64 -10.26 -18.21 -6.11
N GLN A 65 -9.57 -18.56 -7.19
CA GLN A 65 -9.45 -19.93 -7.67
C GLN A 65 -8.80 -20.85 -6.63
N THR A 66 -7.77 -20.36 -5.91
CA THR A 66 -7.14 -21.14 -4.84
C THR A 66 -8.12 -21.38 -3.69
N VAL A 67 -8.89 -20.38 -3.27
CA VAL A 67 -9.90 -20.53 -2.21
C VAL A 67 -11.01 -21.49 -2.64
N GLN A 68 -11.46 -21.43 -3.90
CA GLN A 68 -12.46 -22.35 -4.46
C GLN A 68 -11.97 -23.81 -4.51
N THR A 69 -10.64 -24.05 -4.59
CA THR A 69 -10.08 -25.41 -4.50
C THR A 69 -10.00 -25.94 -3.07
N MET A 70 -10.14 -25.08 -2.05
CA MET A 70 -10.14 -25.51 -0.65
C MET A 70 -11.47 -26.18 -0.31
N ILE A 71 -11.45 -27.06 0.69
CA ILE A 71 -12.67 -27.71 1.16
C ILE A 71 -13.49 -26.71 1.98
N ASN A 72 -14.78 -26.58 1.65
CA ASN A 72 -15.73 -25.86 2.48
C ASN A 72 -15.89 -26.60 3.83
N PRO A 73 -15.49 -26.00 4.97
CA PRO A 73 -15.59 -26.63 6.28
C PRO A 73 -17.03 -26.84 6.76
N PHE A 74 -18.03 -26.26 6.08
CA PHE A 74 -19.44 -26.31 6.48
C PHE A 74 -20.31 -27.22 5.60
N ASP A 75 -19.83 -27.62 4.41
CA ASP A 75 -20.55 -28.53 3.50
C ASP A 75 -19.97 -29.95 3.50
N ASN A 76 -18.96 -30.24 4.35
CA ASN A 76 -18.27 -31.52 4.31
C ASN A 76 -18.85 -32.49 5.35
N GLU A 77 -19.57 -33.52 4.89
CA GLU A 77 -20.13 -34.60 5.72
C GLU A 77 -19.08 -35.64 6.17
N TYR A 78 -17.82 -35.46 5.75
CA TYR A 78 -16.75 -36.40 6.05
C TYR A 78 -16.43 -36.48 7.55
N GLN A 79 -16.55 -37.68 8.12
CA GLN A 79 -16.40 -37.95 9.56
C GLN A 79 -14.94 -38.06 10.06
N GLY A 80 -13.95 -37.88 9.18
CA GLY A 80 -12.52 -37.95 9.53
C GLY A 80 -11.81 -36.60 9.56
N LEU A 81 -10.53 -36.61 9.93
CA LEU A 81 -9.69 -35.40 9.93
C LEU A 81 -9.23 -35.05 8.52
N VAL A 82 -9.53 -33.83 8.07
CA VAL A 82 -9.13 -33.34 6.73
C VAL A 82 -8.48 -31.97 6.83
N HIS A 83 -7.43 -31.77 6.04
CA HIS A 83 -6.78 -30.48 5.94
C HIS A 83 -7.52 -29.57 4.96
N LEU A 84 -8.18 -28.53 5.48
CA LEU A 84 -9.07 -27.65 4.71
C LEU A 84 -8.42 -27.02 3.47
N ALA A 85 -7.17 -26.57 3.59
CA ALA A 85 -6.52 -25.83 2.51
C ALA A 85 -5.97 -26.72 1.38
N SER A 86 -5.72 -28.01 1.63
CA SER A 86 -5.16 -28.93 0.63
C SER A 86 -6.10 -30.09 0.27
N GLY A 87 -7.22 -30.21 0.98
CA GLY A 87 -8.13 -31.35 0.91
C GLY A 87 -7.53 -32.69 1.31
N SER A 88 -6.34 -32.70 1.92
CA SER A 88 -5.65 -33.94 2.27
C SER A 88 -6.31 -34.60 3.48
N VAL A 89 -6.68 -35.86 3.34
CA VAL A 89 -7.25 -36.67 4.41
C VAL A 89 -6.14 -37.19 5.32
N ALA A 90 -6.35 -37.13 6.64
CA ALA A 90 -5.39 -37.64 7.62
C ALA A 90 -5.23 -39.16 7.51
N THR A 91 -4.00 -39.64 7.62
CA THR A 91 -3.74 -41.08 7.80
C THR A 91 -4.17 -41.50 9.22
N VAL A 92 -4.34 -42.81 9.43
CA VAL A 92 -4.71 -43.38 10.74
C VAL A 92 -3.72 -42.95 11.83
N SER A 93 -2.42 -42.94 11.51
CA SER A 93 -1.36 -42.53 12.44
C SER A 93 -1.46 -41.05 12.82
N VAL A 94 -1.63 -40.15 11.84
CA VAL A 94 -1.82 -38.72 12.09
C VAL A 94 -3.12 -38.45 12.87
N THR A 95 -4.17 -39.21 12.60
CA THR A 95 -5.46 -39.10 13.31
C THR A 95 -5.33 -39.48 14.79
N SER A 96 -4.66 -40.60 15.06
CA SER A 96 -4.39 -41.07 16.43
C SER A 96 -3.54 -40.06 17.20
N ASP A 97 -2.45 -39.57 16.59
CA ASP A 97 -1.55 -38.59 17.20
C ASP A 97 -2.21 -37.25 17.43
N MET A 98 -3.05 -36.75 16.50
CA MET A 98 -3.78 -35.49 16.69
C MET A 98 -4.83 -35.59 17.81
N LYS A 99 -5.49 -36.75 17.97
CA LYS A 99 -6.47 -36.99 19.04
C LYS A 99 -5.81 -37.12 20.42
N THR A 100 -4.67 -37.79 20.49
CA THR A 100 -3.92 -38.07 21.74
C THR A 100 -2.79 -37.07 22.01
N MET A 101 -2.73 -35.98 21.24
CA MET A 101 -1.61 -35.04 21.28
C MET A 101 -1.40 -34.42 22.66
N LEU A 102 -2.50 -34.09 23.33
CA LEU A 102 -2.48 -33.48 24.66
C LEU A 102 -1.92 -34.46 25.69
N GLU A 103 -2.47 -35.67 25.75
CA GLU A 103 -2.05 -36.73 26.67
C GLU A 103 -0.57 -37.09 26.48
N LYS A 104 -0.12 -37.23 25.22
CA LYS A 104 1.30 -37.47 24.91
C LYS A 104 2.18 -36.31 25.39
N GLY A 105 1.73 -35.07 25.21
CA GLY A 105 2.44 -33.88 25.67
C GLY A 105 2.57 -33.83 27.20
N GLU A 106 1.50 -34.17 27.91
CA GLU A 106 1.49 -34.25 29.38
C GLU A 106 2.43 -35.35 29.88
N CYS A 107 2.35 -36.56 29.33
CA CYS A 107 3.28 -37.64 29.68
C CYS A 107 4.74 -37.24 29.42
N THR A 108 5.05 -36.66 28.25
CA THR A 108 6.43 -36.22 27.97
C THR A 108 6.88 -35.10 28.89
N ALA A 109 5.98 -34.22 29.34
CA ALA A 109 6.32 -33.17 30.30
C ALA A 109 6.63 -33.74 31.69
N VAL A 110 5.86 -34.72 32.15
CA VAL A 110 6.10 -35.43 33.41
C VAL A 110 7.43 -36.20 33.35
N GLU A 111 7.63 -37.00 32.30
CA GLU A 111 8.89 -37.72 32.07
C GLU A 111 10.09 -36.77 32.06
N PHE A 112 9.95 -35.59 31.44
CA PHE A 112 11.02 -34.59 31.43
C PHE A 112 11.30 -34.03 32.83
N MET A 113 10.26 -33.72 33.62
CA MET A 113 10.45 -33.24 34.99
C MET A 113 11.15 -34.29 35.87
N GLU A 114 10.72 -35.54 35.80
CA GLU A 114 11.29 -36.62 36.61
C GLU A 114 12.74 -36.96 36.21
N SER A 115 12.99 -37.09 34.91
CA SER A 115 14.31 -37.52 34.41
C SER A 115 15.36 -36.42 34.34
N ASN A 116 14.97 -35.18 34.01
CA ASN A 116 15.91 -34.08 33.75
C ASN A 116 15.94 -32.99 34.82
N ILE A 117 14.95 -32.90 35.72
CA ILE A 117 14.91 -31.84 36.76
C ILE A 117 15.13 -32.43 38.16
N VAL A 118 14.52 -33.59 38.45
CA VAL A 118 14.58 -34.19 39.80
C VAL A 118 15.78 -35.15 39.99
N GLY A 119 16.48 -35.52 38.91
CA GLY A 119 17.67 -36.39 38.96
C GLY A 119 18.95 -35.74 39.54
N GLU A 120 19.99 -36.56 39.76
CA GLU A 120 21.28 -36.14 40.37
C GLU A 120 22.03 -35.05 39.58
N GLU A 121 21.88 -35.01 38.24
CA GLU A 121 22.41 -33.95 37.38
C GLU A 121 21.28 -33.29 36.56
N PRO A 122 20.70 -32.19 37.05
CA PRO A 122 19.58 -31.54 36.36
C PRO A 122 20.00 -30.84 35.07
N GLY A 123 19.43 -31.28 33.95
CA GLY A 123 19.68 -30.78 32.60
C GLY A 123 18.60 -29.80 32.13
N ILE A 124 18.57 -28.59 32.71
CA ILE A 124 17.54 -27.56 32.41
C ILE A 124 17.51 -27.17 30.92
N TYR A 125 18.66 -27.25 30.24
CA TYR A 125 18.79 -26.90 28.82
C TYR A 125 18.49 -28.07 27.87
N THR A 126 18.12 -29.24 28.39
CA THR A 126 17.74 -30.39 27.58
C THR A 126 16.44 -30.10 26.84
N LYS A 127 16.43 -30.33 25.53
CA LYS A 127 15.24 -30.09 24.69
C LYS A 127 14.27 -31.25 24.82
N ILE A 128 13.01 -30.94 25.12
CA ILE A 128 11.90 -31.89 25.01
C ILE A 128 11.67 -32.23 23.54
N LYS A 129 11.75 -33.52 23.19
CA LYS A 129 11.52 -34.02 21.82
C LYS A 129 10.28 -34.90 21.78
N THR A 130 9.14 -34.34 21.39
CA THR A 130 7.92 -35.11 21.08
C THR A 130 7.88 -35.45 19.59
N GLN A 131 7.86 -36.74 19.24
CA GLN A 131 7.64 -37.19 17.86
C GLN A 131 6.14 -37.30 17.57
N LEU A 132 5.50 -36.16 17.27
CA LEU A 132 4.09 -36.12 16.88
C LEU A 132 3.93 -36.10 15.36
N GLN A 133 3.12 -37.00 14.85
CA GLN A 133 2.75 -37.02 13.44
C GLN A 133 1.59 -36.05 13.18
N THR A 134 1.84 -35.06 12.33
CA THR A 134 0.84 -34.05 11.93
C THR A 134 0.69 -34.03 10.41
N PHE A 135 -0.27 -33.25 9.88
CA PHE A 135 -0.44 -33.02 8.44
C PHE A 135 0.83 -32.49 7.73
N SER A 136 1.83 -32.02 8.48
CA SER A 136 3.15 -31.67 7.93
C SER A 136 3.90 -32.86 7.30
N LEU A 137 3.56 -34.10 7.65
CA LEU A 137 4.10 -35.32 7.04
C LEU A 137 3.41 -35.68 5.72
N ILE A 138 2.17 -35.24 5.53
CA ILE A 138 1.34 -35.58 4.37
C ILE A 138 1.67 -34.64 3.18
N GLY A 139 2.16 -33.42 3.47
CA GLY A 139 2.52 -32.43 2.45
C GLY A 139 4.00 -32.44 2.05
N LYS A 140 4.28 -32.27 0.75
CA LYS A 140 5.63 -31.91 0.29
C LYS A 140 5.97 -30.51 0.83
N LYS A 141 7.09 -30.38 1.56
CA LYS A 141 7.60 -29.06 1.96
C LYS A 141 8.00 -28.26 0.73
N VAL A 142 7.17 -27.29 0.35
CA VAL A 142 7.51 -26.30 -0.66
C VAL A 142 8.31 -25.20 0.02
N ASN A 143 9.62 -25.20 -0.19
CA ASN A 143 10.50 -24.13 0.30
C ASN A 143 10.35 -22.91 -0.63
N ASN A 144 9.37 -22.06 -0.36
CA ASN A 144 9.29 -20.75 -1.01
C ASN A 144 10.35 -19.82 -0.42
N LYS A 145 11.31 -19.39 -1.24
CA LYS A 145 12.31 -18.37 -0.87
C LYS A 145 11.63 -16.99 -0.80
N CYS A 146 10.85 -16.73 0.24
CA CYS A 146 10.29 -15.40 0.50
C CYS A 146 11.20 -14.59 1.44
N LYS A 147 11.26 -13.27 1.23
CA LYS A 147 12.03 -12.35 2.08
C LYS A 147 11.32 -12.19 3.45
N LYS A 148 12.07 -11.90 4.52
CA LYS A 148 11.56 -11.82 5.91
C LYS A 148 10.27 -10.98 6.07
N GLY A 149 10.15 -9.84 5.38
CA GLY A 149 8.94 -8.98 5.44
C GLY A 149 7.72 -9.55 4.73
N GLU A 150 7.92 -10.35 3.68
CA GLU A 150 6.86 -11.01 2.91
C GLU A 150 6.20 -12.14 3.73
N ILE A 151 6.99 -12.80 4.59
CA ILE A 151 6.52 -13.82 5.53
C ILE A 151 5.63 -13.21 6.62
N VAL A 152 5.98 -12.00 7.11
CA VAL A 152 5.18 -11.29 8.13
C VAL A 152 3.83 -10.85 7.53
N ALA A 153 3.84 -10.32 6.31
CA ALA A 153 2.62 -9.98 5.59
C ALA A 153 1.70 -11.22 5.41
N LEU A 154 2.26 -12.36 4.99
CA LEU A 154 1.50 -13.62 4.85
C LEU A 154 0.89 -14.12 6.17
N LYS A 155 1.63 -14.03 7.28
CA LYS A 155 1.12 -14.42 8.61
C LYS A 155 -0.03 -13.53 9.06
N ASN A 156 0.09 -12.22 8.85
CA ASN A 156 -0.98 -11.27 9.18
C ASN A 156 -2.23 -11.51 8.33
N SER A 157 -2.06 -11.79 7.03
CA SER A 157 -3.16 -12.16 6.14
C SER A 157 -3.87 -13.44 6.59
N LYS A 158 -3.12 -14.46 7.04
CA LYS A 158 -3.71 -15.71 7.57
C LYS A 158 -4.55 -15.44 8.82
N ALA A 159 -4.05 -14.64 9.77
CA ALA A 159 -4.78 -14.31 10.99
C ALA A 159 -6.04 -13.48 10.71
N LEU A 160 -5.95 -12.53 9.77
CA LEU A 160 -7.10 -11.75 9.31
C LEU A 160 -8.16 -12.66 8.67
N PHE A 161 -7.75 -13.56 7.77
CA PHE A 161 -8.67 -14.47 7.08
C PHE A 161 -9.37 -15.43 8.05
N ALA A 162 -8.65 -15.95 9.05
CA ALA A 162 -9.24 -16.77 10.10
C ALA A 162 -10.31 -16.01 10.91
N LYS A 163 -10.04 -14.74 11.24
CA LYS A 163 -11.03 -13.87 11.91
C LYS A 163 -12.24 -13.57 11.04
N MET A 164 -12.03 -13.33 9.74
CA MET A 164 -13.12 -13.13 8.78
C MET A 164 -14.05 -14.34 8.71
N LEU A 165 -13.49 -15.55 8.58
CA LEU A 165 -14.27 -16.79 8.55
C LEU A 165 -15.11 -16.95 9.83
N LEU A 166 -14.53 -16.64 10.99
CA LEU A 166 -15.24 -16.69 12.26
C LEU A 166 -16.41 -15.70 12.30
N ILE A 167 -16.16 -14.45 11.89
CA ILE A 167 -17.17 -13.37 11.90
C ILE A 167 -18.28 -13.68 10.88
N ALA A 168 -17.92 -14.06 9.66
CA ALA A 168 -18.86 -14.43 8.60
C ALA A 168 -19.78 -15.56 9.07
N LYS A 169 -19.23 -16.59 9.71
CA LYS A 169 -20.03 -17.67 10.32
C LYS A 169 -20.94 -17.15 11.44
N SER A 170 -20.42 -16.33 12.36
CA SER A 170 -21.20 -15.83 13.50
C SER A 170 -22.36 -14.92 13.12
N ARG A 171 -22.22 -14.20 12.00
CA ARG A 171 -23.20 -13.22 11.51
C ARG A 171 -23.99 -13.71 10.30
N ASN A 172 -23.79 -14.97 9.89
CA ASN A 172 -24.40 -15.58 8.71
C ASN A 172 -24.21 -14.73 7.44
N LEU A 173 -22.99 -14.20 7.25
CA LEU A 173 -22.61 -13.36 6.10
C LEU A 173 -21.97 -14.21 5.01
N GLU A 174 -22.26 -13.90 3.75
CA GLU A 174 -21.58 -14.51 2.62
C GLU A 174 -20.15 -13.98 2.49
N MET A 175 -19.18 -14.89 2.38
CA MET A 175 -17.76 -14.51 2.29
C MET A 175 -17.43 -13.70 1.03
N GLU A 176 -18.20 -13.88 -0.04
CA GLU A 176 -18.07 -13.09 -1.27
C GLU A 176 -18.38 -11.61 -1.02
N GLU A 177 -19.47 -11.32 -0.30
CA GLU A 177 -19.83 -9.96 0.10
C GLU A 177 -18.79 -9.36 1.05
N VAL A 178 -18.32 -10.13 2.05
CA VAL A 178 -17.29 -9.66 3.00
C VAL A 178 -15.97 -9.33 2.29
N LEU A 179 -15.60 -10.09 1.25
CA LEU A 179 -14.38 -9.85 0.46
C LEU A 179 -14.52 -8.70 -0.56
N THR A 180 -15.74 -8.24 -0.82
CA THR A 180 -16.01 -7.12 -1.74
C THR A 180 -15.60 -5.78 -1.11
N TYR A 181 -15.65 -5.66 0.22
CA TYR A 181 -15.34 -4.42 0.93
C TYR A 181 -13.91 -4.39 1.49
N SER A 182 -13.34 -3.19 1.61
CA SER A 182 -12.02 -3.04 2.22
C SER A 182 -12.11 -3.24 3.73
N LEU A 183 -11.54 -4.34 4.23
CA LEU A 183 -11.58 -4.72 5.66
C LEU A 183 -10.46 -4.10 6.50
N ARG A 184 -9.72 -3.16 5.91
CA ARG A 184 -8.70 -2.39 6.61
C ARG A 184 -9.36 -1.15 7.21
N PRO A 185 -8.84 -0.60 8.33
CA PRO A 185 -9.29 0.69 8.85
C PRO A 185 -9.22 1.80 7.79
N TYR A 186 -8.29 1.66 6.85
CA TYR A 186 -8.08 2.57 5.74
C TYR A 186 -7.90 1.77 4.42
N PRO A 187 -8.50 2.22 3.31
CA PRO A 187 -8.29 1.63 1.99
C PRO A 187 -6.81 1.50 1.64
N HIS A 188 -6.43 0.47 0.88
CA HIS A 188 -5.03 0.26 0.48
C HIS A 188 -4.36 1.48 -0.19
N PRO A 189 -5.06 2.29 -1.02
CA PRO A 189 -4.48 3.53 -1.57
C PRO A 189 -4.12 4.58 -0.50
N LEU A 190 -4.73 4.50 0.68
CA LEU A 190 -4.58 5.44 1.79
C LEU A 190 -3.75 4.88 2.95
N ALA A 191 -3.34 3.61 2.89
CA ALA A 191 -2.58 2.94 3.94
C ALA A 191 -1.28 2.32 3.45
N THR A 192 -0.26 2.36 4.32
CA THR A 192 0.97 1.62 4.15
C THR A 192 0.70 0.12 4.22
N ASN A 193 1.68 -0.69 3.80
CA ASN A 193 1.59 -2.15 3.93
C ASN A 193 1.48 -2.63 5.38
N GLU A 194 1.84 -1.78 6.35
CA GLU A 194 1.78 -2.05 7.79
C GLU A 194 0.45 -1.61 8.41
N GLY A 195 -0.42 -0.92 7.66
CA GLY A 195 -1.77 -0.53 8.09
C GLY A 195 -1.90 0.92 8.57
N ASP A 196 -0.80 1.65 8.65
CA ASP A 196 -0.81 3.09 8.99
C ASP A 196 -1.27 3.94 7.81
N LEU A 197 -1.83 5.13 8.08
CA LEU A 197 -2.16 6.08 7.02
C LEU A 197 -0.90 6.48 6.25
N VAL A 198 -0.96 6.47 4.91
CA VAL A 198 0.11 7.06 4.10
C VAL A 198 0.11 8.57 4.40
N LYS A 199 1.14 9.04 5.10
CA LYS A 199 1.35 10.47 5.34
C LYS A 199 1.72 11.15 4.02
N THR A 200 0.73 11.60 3.27
CA THR A 200 0.92 12.51 2.14
C THR A 200 0.86 13.96 2.62
N VAL A 201 1.72 14.81 2.06
CA VAL A 201 1.67 16.25 2.30
C VAL A 201 0.38 16.79 1.67
N LYS A 202 -0.49 17.44 2.45
CA LYS A 202 -1.78 18.01 2.01
C LYS A 202 -1.67 18.81 0.71
N ALA A 203 -0.55 19.50 0.50
CA ALA A 203 -0.24 20.27 -0.71
C ALA A 203 -0.22 19.44 -2.01
N LYS A 204 0.05 18.13 -1.95
CA LYS A 204 0.01 17.26 -3.14
C LYS A 204 -1.42 17.00 -3.62
N LEU A 205 -2.39 16.93 -2.71
CA LEU A 205 -3.79 16.72 -3.08
C LEU A 205 -4.34 17.93 -3.82
N LEU A 206 -4.03 19.14 -3.33
CA LEU A 206 -4.42 20.39 -3.98
C LEU A 206 -3.89 20.45 -5.42
N LYS A 207 -2.59 20.18 -5.61
CA LYS A 207 -1.98 20.14 -6.95
C LYS A 207 -2.62 19.11 -7.88
N MET A 208 -2.97 17.93 -7.37
CA MET A 208 -3.64 16.91 -8.19
C MET A 208 -5.05 17.33 -8.61
N ILE A 209 -5.76 18.09 -7.78
CA ILE A 209 -7.08 18.64 -8.12
C ILE A 209 -6.93 19.77 -9.15
N GLU A 210 -5.95 20.66 -8.95
CA GLU A 210 -5.61 21.73 -9.91
C GLU A 210 -5.22 21.15 -11.29
N ASP A 211 -4.46 20.06 -11.33
CA ASP A 211 -4.04 19.40 -12.57
C ASP A 211 -5.21 18.71 -13.33
N GLU A 212 -6.31 18.36 -12.64
CA GLU A 212 -7.48 17.70 -13.23
C GLU A 212 -8.60 18.68 -13.64
N ILE A 213 -8.54 19.93 -13.19
CA ILE A 213 -9.46 20.98 -13.61
C ILE A 213 -8.85 21.70 -14.82
N GLN A 214 -9.46 21.53 -16.00
CA GLN A 214 -9.28 22.53 -17.06
C GLN A 214 -9.93 23.82 -16.59
N ASP A 215 -9.21 24.94 -16.59
CA ASP A 215 -9.75 26.28 -16.30
C ASP A 215 -11.06 26.45 -17.06
N GLY A 216 -12.17 26.27 -16.37
CA GLY A 216 -13.49 26.42 -16.95
C GLY A 216 -13.64 27.90 -17.24
N SER A 217 -13.52 28.29 -18.51
CA SER A 217 -14.02 29.58 -18.95
C SER A 217 -15.54 29.56 -18.73
N VAL A 218 -15.97 29.96 -17.55
CA VAL A 218 -17.38 30.22 -17.30
C VAL A 218 -17.73 31.40 -18.19
N ASP A 219 -18.56 31.16 -19.21
CA ASP A 219 -19.14 32.24 -20.00
C ASP A 219 -20.01 33.09 -19.08
N LEU A 220 -19.41 34.16 -18.54
CA LEU A 220 -20.09 35.10 -17.68
C LEU A 220 -21.15 35.84 -18.51
N PRO A 221 -22.36 36.04 -17.96
CA PRO A 221 -23.45 36.70 -18.69
C PRO A 221 -23.04 38.07 -19.21
N VAL A 222 -23.54 38.41 -20.40
CA VAL A 222 -23.29 39.69 -21.06
C VAL A 222 -24.07 40.78 -20.33
N GLY A 223 -23.40 41.54 -19.48
CA GLY A 223 -23.98 42.62 -18.65
C GLY A 223 -22.91 43.33 -17.82
N ASP A 224 -23.33 44.21 -16.90
CA ASP A 224 -22.43 44.85 -15.93
C ASP A 224 -21.83 43.81 -14.99
N LYS A 225 -20.52 43.59 -15.13
CA LYS A 225 -19.80 42.56 -14.38
C LYS A 225 -19.12 43.20 -13.16
N ALA A 226 -19.40 42.65 -11.99
CA ALA A 226 -18.67 42.97 -10.77
C ALA A 226 -17.64 41.88 -10.47
N TYR A 227 -16.43 42.27 -10.07
CA TYR A 227 -15.40 41.35 -9.58
C TYR A 227 -15.14 41.60 -8.10
N ILE A 228 -15.30 40.55 -7.30
CA ILE A 228 -15.12 40.61 -5.85
C ILE A 228 -13.78 39.97 -5.50
N PHE A 229 -12.93 40.76 -4.89
CA PHE A 229 -11.61 40.38 -4.42
C PHE A 229 -11.65 40.11 -2.92
N ASP A 230 -11.31 38.89 -2.51
CA ASP A 230 -10.97 38.59 -1.12
C ASP A 230 -9.62 39.23 -0.81
N ALA A 231 -9.64 40.27 0.03
CA ALA A 231 -8.46 41.05 0.35
C ALA A 231 -7.33 40.19 0.94
N MET A 232 -7.66 39.30 1.88
CA MET A 232 -6.64 38.52 2.57
C MET A 232 -6.02 37.47 1.65
N ALA A 233 -6.82 36.88 0.77
CA ALA A 233 -6.31 35.94 -0.23
C ALA A 233 -5.31 36.62 -1.19
N ILE A 234 -5.62 37.82 -1.68
CA ILE A 234 -4.74 38.51 -2.64
C ILE A 234 -3.47 38.98 -1.98
N ILE A 235 -3.56 39.53 -0.76
CA ILE A 235 -2.39 39.92 0.03
C ILE A 235 -1.45 38.72 0.20
N GLN A 236 -1.99 37.53 0.50
CA GLN A 236 -1.20 36.30 0.63
C GLN A 236 -0.62 35.78 -0.69
N THR A 237 -1.21 36.13 -1.84
CA THR A 237 -0.68 35.73 -3.17
C THR A 237 0.53 36.56 -3.63
N LEU A 238 0.81 37.69 -2.97
CA LEU A 238 1.97 38.51 -3.26
C LEU A 238 3.21 37.84 -2.64
N THR A 239 3.96 37.10 -3.47
CA THR A 239 5.14 36.33 -3.04
C THR A 239 6.38 37.17 -2.82
N VAL A 240 6.41 38.39 -3.38
CA VAL A 240 7.47 39.37 -3.20
C VAL A 240 6.89 40.55 -2.45
N LEU A 241 7.36 40.76 -1.22
CA LEU A 241 6.94 41.87 -0.37
C LEU A 241 7.90 43.05 -0.59
N PRO A 242 7.41 44.24 -0.98
CA PRO A 242 8.23 45.43 -1.10
C PRO A 242 8.65 45.97 0.28
N GLU A 243 9.64 46.87 0.29
CA GLU A 243 10.24 47.38 1.53
C GLU A 243 9.29 48.31 2.32
N THR A 244 8.29 48.87 1.66
CA THR A 244 7.32 49.79 2.27
C THR A 244 5.86 49.36 2.07
N PHE A 245 5.01 49.66 3.05
CA PHE A 245 3.56 49.44 2.95
C PHE A 245 2.91 50.26 1.82
N GLY A 246 3.50 51.42 1.47
CA GLY A 246 3.03 52.25 0.37
C GLY A 246 3.23 51.57 -0.98
N GLU A 247 4.42 51.03 -1.23
CA GLU A 247 4.70 50.22 -2.43
C GLU A 247 3.83 48.96 -2.47
N HIS A 248 3.63 48.32 -1.31
CA HIS A 248 2.75 47.14 -1.21
C HIS A 248 1.31 47.46 -1.61
N ALA A 249 0.78 48.61 -1.17
CA ALA A 249 -0.55 49.07 -1.55
C ALA A 249 -0.65 49.41 -3.05
N MET A 250 0.41 49.98 -3.63
CA MET A 250 0.46 50.30 -5.06
C MET A 250 0.53 49.05 -5.94
N ASP A 251 1.34 48.06 -5.56
CA ASP A 251 1.42 46.77 -6.26
C ASP A 251 0.09 46.01 -6.20
N LEU A 252 -0.55 46.02 -5.03
CA LEU A 252 -1.87 45.44 -4.83
C LEU A 252 -2.92 46.13 -5.72
N LEU A 253 -2.96 47.46 -5.72
CA LEU A 253 -3.88 48.25 -6.54
C LEU A 253 -3.64 48.01 -8.04
N ALA A 254 -2.38 47.99 -8.48
CA ALA A 254 -2.02 47.72 -9.86
C ALA A 254 -2.49 46.33 -10.29
N LYS A 255 -2.32 45.31 -9.44
CA LYS A 255 -2.82 43.95 -9.70
C LYS A 255 -4.34 43.93 -9.84
N ILE A 256 -5.06 44.56 -8.91
CA ILE A 256 -6.53 44.66 -8.92
C ILE A 256 -7.04 45.33 -10.20
N VAL A 257 -6.46 46.48 -10.57
CA VAL A 257 -6.86 47.25 -11.75
C VAL A 257 -6.53 46.50 -13.04
N ASN A 258 -5.33 45.91 -13.15
CA ASN A 258 -4.94 45.16 -14.34
C ASN A 258 -5.85 43.95 -14.58
N THR A 259 -6.25 43.24 -13.52
CA THR A 259 -7.22 42.13 -13.61
C THR A 259 -8.63 42.61 -14.00
N ALA A 260 -9.06 43.75 -13.46
CA ALA A 260 -10.36 44.33 -13.81
C ALA A 260 -10.44 44.75 -15.29
N VAL A 261 -9.38 45.38 -15.78
CA VAL A 261 -9.26 45.83 -17.18
C VAL A 261 -9.15 44.65 -18.13
N SER A 262 -8.32 43.63 -17.82
CA SER A 262 -8.11 42.49 -18.72
C SER A 262 -9.36 41.63 -18.92
N LEU A 263 -10.25 41.61 -17.92
CA LEU A 263 -11.48 40.82 -17.92
C LEU A 263 -12.76 41.66 -18.16
N ASN A 264 -12.61 42.96 -18.42
CA ASN A 264 -13.68 43.91 -18.73
C ASN A 264 -14.80 43.97 -17.67
N PHE A 265 -14.41 44.13 -16.39
CA PHE A 265 -15.34 44.32 -15.28
C PHE A 265 -15.70 45.80 -15.08
N SER A 266 -16.99 46.11 -14.92
CA SER A 266 -17.48 47.49 -14.72
C SER A 266 -17.46 47.92 -13.25
N ARG A 267 -17.38 46.97 -12.31
CA ARG A 267 -17.26 47.22 -10.87
C ARG A 267 -16.25 46.27 -10.22
N VAL A 268 -15.50 46.79 -9.26
CA VAL A 268 -14.54 46.02 -8.46
C VAL A 268 -14.80 46.27 -6.99
N ASP A 269 -15.02 45.20 -6.21
CA ASP A 269 -15.20 45.28 -4.76
C ASP A 269 -14.02 44.59 -4.06
N PHE A 270 -13.32 45.31 -3.20
CA PHE A 270 -12.22 44.78 -2.38
C PHE A 270 -12.72 44.54 -0.94
N VAL A 271 -12.86 43.27 -0.56
CA VAL A 271 -13.54 42.87 0.67
C VAL A 271 -12.52 42.41 1.70
N CYS A 272 -12.40 43.17 2.78
CA CYS A 272 -11.56 42.82 3.93
C CYS A 272 -12.38 42.14 5.02
N ASP A 273 -11.80 41.12 5.64
CA ASP A 273 -12.35 40.53 6.86
C ASP A 273 -12.41 41.57 7.98
N ARG A 274 -13.54 41.58 8.70
CA ARG A 274 -13.67 42.30 9.97
C ARG A 274 -13.54 41.30 11.11
N TYR A 275 -12.44 41.38 11.82
CA TYR A 275 -12.26 40.63 13.07
C TYR A 275 -12.94 41.41 14.20
N PRO A 276 -13.74 40.76 15.06
CA PRO A 276 -14.24 41.40 16.27
C PRO A 276 -13.05 41.84 17.15
N GLU A 277 -13.16 43.02 17.75
CA GLU A 277 -12.18 43.53 18.72
C GLU A 277 -12.01 42.59 19.93
#